data_AF-A0A2B9EDC4-F1
#
_entry.id   AF-A0A2B9EDC4-F1
#
_cell.length_a   1.000
_cell.length_b   1.000
_cell.length_c   1.000
_cell.angle_alpha   90.00
_cell.angle_beta   90.00
_cell.angle_gamma   90.00
#
_symmetry.space_group_name_H-M   'P 1'
#
loop_
_entity.id
_entity.type
_entity.pdbx_description
1 polymer ?
#
loop_
_entity_poly.entity_id
_entity_poly.type
_entity_poly.pdbx_seq_one_letter_code
_entity_poly.pdbx_strand_id
1 'polypeptide(L)'
;MRYEMGLYNKPFQSIQSGKKVYEVRLYDKKRQFIKQDDEIVFTNLTTAETMAVKVTEIKRYESFKEMYKQIDKKLFDCEKLSIEEMLENTYEIYTKEQEKEWGTVAIGVEVIK
;
A
#
# COMPACT_ATOMS: atom_id res chain seq x y z
N MET A 1 -14.86 4.20 -9.14
CA MET A 1 -14.25 5.55 -9.07
C MET A 1 -12.77 5.40 -9.41
N ARG A 2 -12.12 6.44 -9.96
CA ARG A 2 -10.69 6.40 -10.27
C ARG A 2 -9.93 7.40 -9.39
N TYR A 3 -8.84 6.93 -8.78
CA TYR A 3 -7.97 7.73 -7.92
C TYR A 3 -6.55 7.80 -8.50
N GLU A 4 -5.83 8.88 -8.20
CA GLU A 4 -4.44 9.05 -8.62
C GLU A 4 -3.51 9.17 -7.42
N MET A 5 -2.40 8.44 -7.45
CA MET A 5 -1.43 8.37 -6.35
C MET A 5 0.01 8.21 -6.85
N GLY A 6 0.97 8.70 -6.07
CA GLY A 6 2.40 8.45 -6.30
C GLY A 6 2.90 7.19 -5.60
N LEU A 7 3.81 6.46 -6.26
CA LEU A 7 4.59 5.36 -5.69
C LEU A 7 6.08 5.58 -5.94
N TYR A 8 6.90 5.17 -4.97
CA TYR A 8 8.34 5.00 -5.22
C TYR A 8 8.60 3.89 -6.23
N ASN A 9 9.77 3.94 -6.88
CA ASN A 9 10.10 3.01 -7.96
C ASN A 9 10.03 1.53 -7.54
N LYS A 10 10.52 1.18 -6.35
CA LYS A 10 10.51 -0.21 -5.85
C LYS A 10 9.09 -0.78 -5.72
N PRO A 11 8.17 -0.20 -4.91
CA PRO A 11 6.80 -0.73 -4.82
C PRO A 11 6.05 -0.67 -6.14
N PHE A 12 6.32 0.34 -7.00
CA PHE A 12 5.74 0.40 -8.34
C PHE A 12 6.09 -0.85 -9.17
N GLN A 13 7.37 -1.20 -9.27
CA GLN A 13 7.81 -2.40 -10.00
C GLN A 13 7.33 -3.70 -9.35
N SER A 14 7.27 -3.76 -8.03
CA SER A 14 6.75 -4.94 -7.32
C SER A 14 5.26 -5.18 -7.62
N ILE A 15 4.43 -4.13 -7.69
CA ILE A 15 3.02 -4.24 -8.08
C ILE A 15 2.92 -4.59 -9.56
N GLN A 16 3.68 -3.91 -10.42
CA GLN A 16 3.67 -4.15 -11.87
C GLN A 16 4.03 -5.60 -12.24
N SER A 17 4.94 -6.21 -11.48
CA SER A 17 5.32 -7.62 -11.65
C SER A 17 4.38 -8.62 -10.96
N GLY A 18 3.34 -8.15 -10.26
CA GLY A 18 2.37 -8.99 -9.55
C GLY A 18 2.89 -9.61 -8.26
N LYS A 19 4.11 -9.26 -7.81
CA LYS A 19 4.69 -9.77 -6.55
C LYS A 19 4.04 -9.13 -5.32
N LYS A 20 3.76 -7.83 -5.42
CA LYS A 20 3.09 -7.06 -4.36
C LYS A 20 1.61 -6.94 -4.68
N VAL A 21 0.79 -7.52 -3.81
CA VAL A 21 -0.67 -7.60 -3.93
C VAL A 21 -1.35 -6.62 -2.97
N TYR A 22 -0.70 -6.26 -1.86
CA TYR A 22 -1.18 -5.22 -0.95
C TYR A 22 -0.29 -3.99 -0.95
N GLU A 23 -0.90 -2.82 -1.18
CA GLU A 23 -0.30 -1.52 -0.98
C GLU A 23 -0.69 -0.97 0.40
N VAL A 24 0.31 -0.50 1.16
CA VAL A 24 0.15 -0.09 2.56
C VAL A 24 0.14 1.42 2.66
N ARG A 25 -0.89 1.97 3.31
CA ARG A 25 -1.07 3.42 3.50
C ARG A 25 -1.67 3.72 4.87
N LEU A 26 -1.59 4.97 5.29
CA LEU A 26 -2.47 5.51 6.34
C LEU A 26 -3.92 5.55 5.83
N TYR A 27 -4.88 5.35 6.73
CA TYR A 27 -6.30 5.48 6.42
C TYR A 27 -6.76 6.96 6.47
N ASP A 28 -6.00 7.81 5.78
CA ASP A 28 -6.23 9.26 5.71
C ASP A 28 -7.52 9.61 4.94
N LYS A 29 -7.92 10.89 4.98
CA LYS A 29 -9.15 11.37 4.33
C LYS A 29 -9.23 11.02 2.83
N LYS A 30 -8.11 10.92 2.12
CA LYS A 30 -8.11 10.58 0.69
C LYS A 30 -8.37 9.08 0.49
N ARG A 31 -7.78 8.24 1.35
CA ARG A 31 -7.88 6.77 1.25
C ARG A 31 -9.21 6.24 1.82
N GLN A 32 -9.89 7.03 2.66
CA GLN A 32 -11.20 6.70 3.23
C GLN A 32 -12.30 6.48 2.19
N PHE A 33 -12.21 7.11 1.02
CA PHE A 33 -13.22 6.99 -0.03
C PHE A 33 -13.02 5.78 -0.95
N ILE A 34 -11.87 5.14 -0.90
CA ILE A 34 -11.51 4.01 -1.77
C ILE A 34 -12.29 2.78 -1.33
N LYS A 35 -12.92 2.12 -2.30
CA LYS A 35 -13.71 0.90 -2.10
C LYS A 35 -13.21 -0.20 -3.02
N GLN A 36 -13.64 -1.42 -2.72
CA GLN A 36 -13.50 -2.53 -3.66
C GLN A 36 -14.12 -2.16 -5.01
N ASP A 37 -13.51 -2.68 -6.08
CA ASP A 37 -13.83 -2.40 -7.49
C ASP A 37 -13.53 -0.97 -7.98
N ASP A 38 -12.98 -0.09 -7.14
CA ASP A 38 -12.41 1.17 -7.62
C ASP A 38 -11.09 0.94 -8.39
N GLU A 39 -10.67 1.94 -9.15
CA GLU A 39 -9.39 1.96 -9.86
C GLU A 39 -8.43 2.96 -9.21
N ILE A 40 -7.15 2.59 -9.17
CA ILE A 40 -6.08 3.49 -8.76
C ILE A 40 -5.06 3.56 -9.89
N VAL A 41 -4.68 4.77 -10.28
CA VAL A 41 -3.54 5.00 -11.16
C VAL A 41 -2.37 5.44 -10.31
N PHE A 42 -1.35 4.59 -10.31
CA PHE A 42 -0.08 4.89 -9.70
C PHE A 42 0.85 5.55 -10.70
N THR A 43 1.48 6.64 -10.29
CA THR A 43 2.57 7.28 -11.00
C THR A 43 3.87 6.98 -10.26
N ASN A 44 4.86 6.45 -10.97
CA ASN A 44 6.20 6.25 -10.46
C ASN A 44 6.85 7.63 -10.25
N LEU A 45 7.20 7.94 -9.01
CA LEU A 45 7.78 9.23 -8.63
C LEU A 45 9.20 9.44 -9.19
N THR A 46 9.85 8.40 -9.70
CA THR A 46 11.20 8.45 -10.29
C THR A 46 11.17 8.47 -11.81
N THR A 47 10.36 7.61 -12.45
CA THR A 47 10.35 7.45 -13.92
C THR A 47 9.20 8.19 -14.60
N ALA A 48 8.23 8.70 -13.84
CA ALA A 48 6.95 9.25 -14.33
C ALA A 48 6.07 8.24 -15.10
N GLU A 49 6.43 6.96 -15.14
CA GLU A 49 5.59 5.91 -15.69
C GLU A 49 4.31 5.76 -14.87
N THR A 50 3.24 5.30 -15.52
CA THR A 50 1.95 5.11 -14.88
C THR A 50 1.46 3.68 -15.02
N MET A 51 0.68 3.23 -14.05
CA MET A 51 0.05 1.92 -14.04
C MET A 51 -1.33 2.02 -13.40
N ALA A 52 -2.33 1.43 -14.05
CA ALA A 52 -3.66 1.31 -13.51
C ALA A 52 -3.83 -0.04 -12.81
N VAL A 53 -4.42 -0.01 -11.62
CA VAL A 53 -4.77 -1.21 -10.85
C VAL A 53 -6.23 -1.15 -10.44
N LYS A 54 -6.85 -2.32 -10.29
CA LYS A 54 -8.16 -2.49 -9.69
C LYS A 54 -8.01 -2.81 -8.21
N VAL A 55 -8.84 -2.20 -7.38
CA VAL A 55 -8.90 -2.49 -5.94
C VAL A 55 -9.68 -3.79 -5.75
N THR A 56 -9.01 -4.81 -5.23
CA THR A 56 -9.61 -6.13 -4.98
C THR A 56 -10.25 -6.20 -3.60
N GLU A 57 -9.70 -5.50 -2.61
CA GLU A 57 -10.24 -5.42 -1.26
C GLU A 57 -9.60 -4.29 -0.43
N ILE A 58 -10.21 -3.97 0.71
CA ILE A 58 -9.72 -2.97 1.67
C ILE A 58 -9.72 -3.57 3.07
N LYS A 59 -8.55 -3.63 3.71
CA LYS A 59 -8.40 -4.08 5.10
C LYS A 59 -7.89 -2.96 5.98
N ARG A 60 -8.58 -2.68 7.07
CA ARG A 60 -8.22 -1.63 8.03
C ARG A 60 -7.61 -2.25 9.28
N TYR A 61 -6.60 -1.57 9.82
CA TYR A 61 -5.94 -1.97 11.06
C TYR A 61 -5.67 -0.74 11.92
N GLU A 62 -5.54 -0.96 13.23
CA GLU A 62 -5.19 0.10 14.18
C GLU A 62 -3.73 0.55 14.02
N SER A 63 -2.84 -0.33 13.57
CA SER A 63 -1.42 -0.04 13.37
C SER A 63 -0.82 -0.87 12.23
N PHE A 64 0.31 -0.42 11.68
CA PHE A 64 1.14 -1.15 10.74
C PHE A 64 1.65 -2.46 11.36
N LYS A 65 1.92 -2.46 12.67
CA LYS A 65 2.37 -3.66 13.39
C LYS A 65 1.33 -4.77 13.34
N GLU A 66 0.08 -4.45 13.61
CA GLU A 66 -1.01 -5.42 13.53
C GLU A 66 -1.26 -5.87 12.08
N MET A 67 -1.17 -4.96 11.12
CA MET A 67 -1.25 -5.30 9.69
C MET A 67 -0.18 -6.32 9.28
N TYR A 68 1.09 -6.10 9.63
CA TYR A 68 2.21 -6.98 9.26
C TYR A 68 2.24 -8.32 9.98
N LYS A 69 1.54 -8.45 11.12
CA LYS A 69 1.33 -9.73 11.78
C LYS A 69 0.23 -10.56 11.11
N GLN A 70 -0.79 -9.90 10.55
CA GLN A 70 -1.97 -10.57 10.02
C GLN A 70 -1.89 -10.86 8.51
N ILE A 71 -1.16 -10.05 7.76
CA ILE A 71 -0.97 -10.24 6.32
C ILE A 71 0.39 -10.87 6.05
N ASP A 72 0.41 -11.92 5.22
CA ASP A 72 1.66 -12.58 4.81
C ASP A 72 2.61 -11.59 4.11
N LYS A 73 3.85 -11.54 4.58
CA LYS A 73 4.93 -10.69 4.07
C LYS A 73 5.19 -10.87 2.56
N LYS A 74 4.91 -12.06 2.03
CA LYS A 74 4.99 -12.34 0.59
C LYS A 74 4.11 -11.41 -0.22
N LEU A 75 2.91 -11.10 0.29
CA LEU A 75 1.94 -10.26 -0.40
C LEU A 75 2.34 -8.77 -0.42
N PHE A 76 3.35 -8.40 0.37
CA PHE A 76 3.97 -7.08 0.33
C PHE A 76 5.26 -7.02 -0.51
N ASP A 77 5.71 -8.14 -1.08
CA ASP A 77 7.04 -8.33 -1.67
C ASP A 77 8.18 -8.07 -0.65
N CYS A 78 7.98 -8.51 0.59
CA CYS A 78 8.90 -8.29 1.73
C CYS A 78 9.22 -9.57 2.49
N GLU A 79 9.20 -10.74 1.85
CA GLU A 79 9.41 -12.06 2.48
C GLU A 79 10.72 -12.16 3.28
N LYS A 80 11.76 -11.44 2.86
CA LYS A 80 13.09 -11.46 3.49
C LYS A 80 13.22 -10.52 4.69
N LEU A 81 12.24 -9.65 4.94
CA LEU A 81 12.31 -8.65 6.00
C LEU A 81 11.64 -9.14 7.28
N SER A 82 12.22 -8.78 8.42
CA SER A 82 11.57 -8.86 9.73
C SER A 82 10.39 -7.86 9.81
N ILE A 83 9.49 -8.06 10.79
CA ILE A 83 8.38 -7.10 10.98
C ILE A 83 8.95 -5.75 11.43
N GLU A 84 10.02 -5.78 12.22
CA GLU A 84 10.75 -4.63 12.73
C GLU A 84 11.32 -3.80 11.57
N GLU A 85 12.01 -4.41 10.60
CA GLU A 85 12.51 -3.71 9.41
C GLU A 85 11.38 -3.13 8.56
N MET A 86 10.26 -3.86 8.41
CA MET A 86 9.09 -3.34 7.68
C MET A 86 8.50 -2.10 8.37
N LEU A 87 8.44 -2.11 9.70
CA LEU A 87 7.99 -0.97 10.50
C LEU A 87 8.95 0.21 10.38
N GLU A 88 10.25 -0.02 10.50
CA GLU A 88 11.27 1.03 10.36
C GLU A 88 11.14 1.73 9.00
N ASN A 89 11.11 0.97 7.90
CA ASN A 89 10.92 1.52 6.55
C ASN A 89 9.60 2.31 6.41
N THR A 90 8.54 1.88 7.10
CA THR A 90 7.24 2.56 7.03
C THR A 90 7.26 3.86 7.85
N TYR A 91 7.96 3.88 8.97
CA TYR A 91 8.10 5.06 9.81
C TYR A 91 9.07 6.10 9.27
N GLU A 92 9.87 5.77 8.25
CA GLU A 92 10.57 6.77 7.43
C GLU A 92 9.60 7.64 6.60
N ILE A 93 8.39 7.13 6.33
CA ILE A 93 7.39 7.78 5.47
C ILE A 93 6.27 8.41 6.32
N TYR A 94 5.83 7.72 7.38
CA TYR A 94 4.73 8.15 8.25
C TYR A 94 5.16 8.26 9.70
N THR A 95 4.69 9.27 10.43
CA THR A 95 4.96 9.34 11.86
C THR A 95 4.01 8.44 12.66
N LYS A 96 4.43 8.03 13.86
CA LYS A 96 3.58 7.23 14.76
C LYS A 96 2.34 7.99 15.22
N GLU A 97 2.41 9.32 15.28
CA GLU A 97 1.27 10.18 15.60
C GLU A 97 0.23 10.13 14.48
N GLN A 98 0.66 10.13 13.21
CA GLN A 98 -0.25 9.97 12.07
C GLN A 98 -0.90 8.58 12.05
N GLU A 99 -0.13 7.54 12.34
CA GLU A 99 -0.68 6.19 12.51
C GLU A 99 -1.75 6.17 13.62
N LYS A 100 -1.48 6.79 14.76
CA LYS A 100 -2.43 6.86 15.88
C LYS A 100 -3.68 7.68 15.55
N GLU A 101 -3.55 8.74 14.75
CA GLU A 101 -4.67 9.59 14.35
C GLU A 101 -5.59 8.90 13.33
N TRP A 102 -5.00 8.24 12.32
CA TRP A 102 -5.74 7.75 11.16
C TRP A 102 -5.97 6.23 11.17
N GLY A 103 -5.12 5.48 11.86
CA GLY A 103 -4.95 4.05 11.64
C GLY A 103 -4.35 3.77 10.27
N THR A 104 -4.42 2.52 9.85
CA THR A 104 -3.76 2.03 8.63
C THR A 104 -4.70 1.25 7.74
N VAL A 105 -4.34 1.17 6.47
CA VAL A 105 -5.10 0.44 5.46
C VAL A 105 -4.17 -0.34 4.54
N ALA A 106 -4.49 -1.61 4.33
CA ALA A 106 -3.94 -2.43 3.27
C ALA A 106 -4.95 -2.47 2.13
N ILE A 107 -4.54 -1.95 0.97
CA ILE A 107 -5.34 -1.89 -0.24
C ILE A 107 -4.90 -3.05 -1.12
N GLY A 108 -5.78 -4.02 -1.33
CA GLY A 108 -5.57 -5.10 -2.27
C GLY A 108 -5.64 -4.55 -3.70
N VAL A 109 -4.62 -4.82 -4.50
CA VAL A 109 -4.51 -4.29 -5.87
C VAL A 109 -4.14 -5.38 -6.86
N GLU A 110 -4.73 -5.29 -8.04
CA GLU A 110 -4.41 -6.14 -9.19
C GLU A 110 -4.20 -5.26 -10.43
N VAL A 111 -3.11 -5.50 -11.17
CA VAL A 111 -2.79 -4.73 -12.37
C VAL A 111 -3.83 -5.00 -13.45
N ILE A 112 -4.41 -3.92 -14.00
CA ILE A 112 -5.32 -4.01 -15.14
C ILE A 112 -4.48 -4.26 -16.39
N LYS A 113 -4.76 -5.36 -17.09
CA LYS A 113 -4.11 -5.73 -18.35
C LYS A 113 -4.81 -5.14 -19.55
#